data_AF-A0A9R1NGE8-F1
#
_entry.id   AF-A0A9R1NGE8-F1
#
_cell.length_a   1.000
_cell.length_b   1.000
_cell.length_c   1.000
_cell.angle_alpha   90.00
_cell.angle_beta   90.00
_cell.angle_gamma   90.00
#
_symmetry.space_group_name_H-M   'P 1'
#
loop_
_entity.id
_entity.type
_entity.pdbx_description
1 polymer ?
#
loop_
_entity_poly.entity_id
_entity_poly.type
_entity_poly.pdbx_seq_one_letter_code
_entity_poly.pdbx_strand_id
1 'polypeptide(L)'
;MNCTVNDVLVAVTSAALSRYYFRKSGDTNTTKICLRSLLPVNTRPAASLQTYVNVIESDKTNEVTLGNKLGYIILPFYLATHNDPLAYIRKAKKVLDRKKRSLEMVFTYKIFQIFMKVFGVKAGASIFRCLFARTTIIFSNMVGPTKQVELCGHPVAFIAPSVYGIPEVGNP
;
A
#
# COMPACT_ATOMS: atom_id res chain seq x y z
N MET A 1 -9.97 -21.93 -0.12
CA MET A 1 -9.53 -20.62 -0.62
C MET A 1 -8.16 -20.32 -0.04
N ASN A 2 -7.08 -20.30 -0.84
CA ASN A 2 -5.75 -19.95 -0.36
C ASN A 2 -5.56 -18.41 -0.40
N CYS A 3 -6.03 -17.71 0.63
CA CYS A 3 -6.04 -16.24 0.72
C CYS A 3 -5.00 -15.76 1.73
N THR A 4 -4.36 -14.63 1.42
CA THR A 4 -3.47 -13.92 2.33
C THR A 4 -4.24 -12.92 3.20
N VAL A 5 -3.64 -12.47 4.31
CA VAL A 5 -4.20 -11.40 5.16
C VAL A 5 -4.51 -10.14 4.34
N ASN A 6 -3.66 -9.80 3.37
CA ASN A 6 -3.87 -8.67 2.46
C ASN A 6 -5.13 -8.82 1.59
N ASP A 7 -5.40 -10.04 1.10
CA ASP A 7 -6.61 -10.31 0.31
C ASP A 7 -7.87 -10.10 1.16
N VAL A 8 -7.83 -10.55 2.42
CA VAL A 8 -8.93 -10.41 3.38
C VAL A 8 -9.14 -8.95 3.76
N LEU A 9 -8.07 -8.19 4.03
CA LEU A 9 -8.17 -6.77 4.38
C LEU A 9 -8.86 -5.97 3.29
N VAL A 10 -8.42 -6.11 2.03
CA VAL A 10 -9.05 -5.45 0.88
C VAL A 10 -10.52 -5.85 0.73
N ALA A 11 -10.84 -7.13 0.93
CA ALA A 11 -12.20 -7.63 0.83
C ALA A 11 -13.13 -7.07 1.92
N VAL A 12 -12.67 -7.05 3.18
CA VAL A 12 -13.45 -6.54 4.32
C VAL A 12 -13.69 -5.04 4.17
N THR A 13 -12.67 -4.27 3.78
CA THR A 13 -12.84 -2.84 3.49
C THR A 13 -13.84 -2.62 2.36
N SER A 14 -13.83 -3.48 1.32
CA SER A 14 -14.79 -3.39 0.21
C SER A 14 -16.21 -3.66 0.68
N ALA A 15 -16.41 -4.70 1.49
CA ALA A 15 -17.71 -5.01 2.07
C ALA A 15 -18.22 -3.89 2.98
N ALA A 16 -17.37 -3.36 3.86
CA ALA A 16 -17.70 -2.30 4.80
C ALA A 16 -18.09 -1.00 4.09
N LEU A 17 -17.26 -0.55 3.14
CA LEU A 17 -17.55 0.67 2.37
C LEU A 17 -18.77 0.52 1.48
N SER A 18 -18.96 -0.64 0.83
CA SER A 18 -20.15 -0.90 0.02
C SER A 18 -21.40 -0.80 0.88
N ARG A 19 -21.43 -1.49 2.03
CA ARG A 19 -22.56 -1.45 2.96
C ARG A 19 -22.82 -0.04 3.48
N TYR A 20 -21.79 0.69 3.87
CA TYR A 20 -21.94 2.07 4.35
C TYR A 20 -22.50 2.98 3.26
N TYR A 21 -21.95 2.91 2.05
CA TYR A 21 -22.37 3.74 0.92
C TYR A 21 -23.84 3.47 0.56
N PHE A 22 -24.22 2.22 0.29
CA PHE A 22 -25.59 1.89 -0.13
C PHE A 22 -26.63 2.12 0.98
N ARG A 23 -26.26 1.93 2.25
CA ARG A 23 -27.14 2.28 3.38
C ARG A 23 -27.38 3.79 3.45
N LYS A 24 -26.38 4.61 3.15
CA LYS A 24 -26.48 6.07 3.22
C LYS A 24 -27.13 6.68 1.99
N SER A 25 -26.88 6.14 0.79
CA SER A 25 -27.44 6.67 -0.46
C SER A 25 -28.91 6.32 -0.64
N GLY A 26 -29.41 5.25 0.01
CA GLY A 26 -30.75 4.73 -0.25
C GLY A 26 -30.91 4.14 -1.66
N ASP A 27 -29.81 4.07 -2.42
CA ASP A 27 -29.82 3.62 -3.80
C ASP A 27 -29.75 2.09 -3.85
N THR A 28 -30.77 1.47 -4.44
CA THR A 28 -30.79 0.05 -4.77
C THR A 28 -30.15 -0.24 -6.13
N ASN A 29 -29.78 0.79 -6.90
CA ASN A 29 -29.22 0.62 -8.23
C ASN A 29 -27.79 0.10 -8.18
N THR A 30 -27.56 -0.87 -9.06
CA THR A 30 -26.32 -1.61 -9.30
C THR A 30 -25.25 -0.78 -10.02
N THR A 31 -25.18 0.54 -9.79
CA THR A 31 -24.09 1.34 -10.37
C THR A 31 -22.77 0.89 -9.72
N LYS A 32 -21.91 0.27 -10.52
CA LYS A 32 -20.58 -0.16 -10.07
C LYS A 32 -19.70 1.06 -9.92
N ILE A 33 -19.74 1.68 -8.74
CA ILE A 33 -18.81 2.76 -8.39
C ILE A 33 -17.43 2.14 -8.25
N CYS A 34 -16.46 2.65 -9.01
CA CYS A 34 -15.07 2.24 -8.93
C CYS A 34 -14.25 3.34 -8.26
N LEU A 35 -13.84 3.10 -7.02
CA LEU A 35 -12.83 3.91 -6.35
C LEU A 35 -11.44 3.48 -6.83
N ARG A 36 -10.49 4.41 -6.79
CA ARG A 36 -9.07 4.10 -7.04
C ARG A 36 -8.38 3.95 -5.70
N SER A 37 -7.77 2.80 -5.49
CA SER A 37 -6.94 2.54 -4.31
C SER A 37 -5.48 2.37 -4.70
N LEU A 38 -4.59 2.71 -3.78
CA LEU A 38 -3.15 2.62 -3.95
C LEU A 38 -2.57 1.62 -2.96
N LEU A 39 -1.81 0.65 -3.47
CA LEU A 39 -0.98 -0.25 -2.66
C LEU A 39 0.49 0.10 -2.88
N PRO A 40 1.16 0.77 -1.94
CA PRO A 40 2.62 0.76 -1.87
C PRO A 40 3.13 -0.67 -1.65
N VAL A 41 4.15 -1.05 -2.42
CA VAL A 41 4.78 -2.37 -2.34
C VAL A 41 6.29 -2.18 -2.20
N ASN A 42 6.87 -2.86 -1.21
CA ASN A 42 8.30 -2.91 -1.04
C ASN A 42 8.92 -3.73 -2.19
N THR A 43 9.84 -3.14 -2.94
CA THR A 43 10.52 -3.78 -4.07
C THR A 43 11.90 -4.33 -3.70
N ARG A 44 12.30 -4.22 -2.41
CA ARG A 44 13.53 -4.86 -1.90
C ARG A 44 13.40 -6.38 -1.95
N PRO A 45 14.46 -7.11 -2.32
CA PRO A 45 14.50 -8.56 -2.17
C PRO A 45 14.26 -8.97 -0.71
N ALA A 46 13.45 -10.00 -0.45
CA ALA A 46 13.14 -10.42 0.92
C ALA A 46 14.39 -10.80 1.72
N ALA A 47 15.37 -11.46 1.07
CA ALA A 47 16.66 -11.81 1.68
C ALA A 47 17.44 -10.58 2.15
N SER A 48 17.32 -9.45 1.45
CA SER A 48 18.03 -8.24 1.81
C SER A 48 17.60 -7.69 3.18
N LEU A 49 16.32 -7.83 3.57
CA LEU A 49 15.81 -7.32 4.85
C LEU A 49 16.55 -7.93 6.05
N GLN A 50 16.85 -9.24 6.01
CA GLN A 50 17.64 -9.89 7.05
C GLN A 50 19.10 -9.45 7.00
N THR A 51 19.66 -9.25 5.81
CA THR A 51 21.01 -8.68 5.63
C THR A 51 21.10 -7.27 6.22
N TYR A 52 20.09 -6.42 6.03
CA TYR A 52 20.04 -5.07 6.62
C TYR A 52 20.09 -5.14 8.15
N VAL A 53 19.31 -6.03 8.79
CA VAL A 53 19.31 -6.22 10.25
C VAL A 53 20.69 -6.66 10.73
N ASN A 54 21.28 -7.66 10.08
CA ASN A 54 22.58 -8.19 10.48
C ASN A 54 23.74 -7.18 10.30
N VAL A 55 23.64 -6.32 9.29
CA VAL A 55 24.66 -5.28 9.07
C VAL A 55 24.52 -4.12 10.07
N ILE A 56 23.28 -3.74 10.42
CA ILE A 56 23.03 -2.76 11.50
C ILE A 56 23.53 -3.32 12.84
N GLU A 57 23.26 -4.59 13.14
CA GLU A 57 23.75 -5.27 14.35
C GLU A 57 25.29 -5.39 14.39
N SER A 58 25.98 -5.37 13.25
CA SER A 58 27.44 -5.52 13.18
C SER A 58 28.22 -4.21 13.01
N ASP A 59 27.55 -3.05 13.12
CA ASP A 59 28.13 -1.69 13.05
C ASP A 59 28.97 -1.41 11.77
N LYS A 60 28.81 -2.26 10.74
CA LYS A 60 29.47 -2.12 9.43
C LYS A 60 28.65 -1.22 8.52
N THR A 61 28.68 0.07 8.81
CA THR A 61 27.88 1.13 8.16
C THR A 61 28.15 1.34 6.66
N ASN A 62 29.18 0.71 6.07
CA ASN A 62 29.69 1.10 4.75
C ASN A 62 29.11 0.38 3.53
N GLU A 63 28.29 -0.67 3.66
CA GLU A 63 27.81 -1.44 2.49
C GLU A 63 26.29 -1.48 2.29
N VAL A 64 25.55 -0.78 3.14
CA VAL A 64 24.10 -0.85 3.13
C VAL A 64 23.53 0.40 2.49
N THR A 65 23.03 0.27 1.25
CA THR A 65 22.24 1.33 0.61
C THR A 65 20.91 1.49 1.35
N LEU A 66 20.93 2.36 2.37
CA LEU A 66 19.76 2.82 3.12
C LEU A 66 18.93 3.71 2.17
N GLY A 67 17.83 3.20 1.64
CA GLY A 67 16.99 3.95 0.71
C GLY A 67 15.65 3.29 0.44
N ASN A 68 14.59 4.08 0.35
CA ASN A 68 13.24 3.58 0.11
C ASN A 68 13.10 3.03 -1.32
N LYS A 69 12.92 1.72 -1.45
CA LYS A 69 12.60 1.06 -2.72
C LYS A 69 11.13 0.66 -2.68
N LEU A 70 10.28 1.61 -3.05
CA LEU A 70 8.82 1.46 -3.03
C LEU A 70 8.29 1.64 -4.45
N GLY A 71 7.55 0.64 -4.91
CA GLY A 71 6.71 0.71 -6.10
C GLY A 71 5.25 0.81 -5.69
N TYR A 72 4.37 1.05 -6.66
CA TYR A 72 2.95 1.21 -6.38
C TYR A 72 2.11 0.37 -7.33
N ILE A 73 0.97 -0.10 -6.81
CA ILE A 73 -0.06 -0.77 -7.58
C ILE A 73 -1.33 0.07 -7.45
N ILE A 74 -1.92 0.45 -8.58
CA ILE A 74 -3.23 1.11 -8.61
C ILE A 74 -4.29 0.02 -8.71
N LEU A 75 -5.01 -0.20 -7.61
CA LEU A 75 -6.03 -1.22 -7.50
C LEU A 75 -7.41 -0.60 -7.73
N PRO A 76 -8.18 -1.04 -8.75
CA PRO A 76 -9.56 -0.64 -8.91
C PRO A 76 -10.41 -1.29 -7.81
N PHE A 77 -11.12 -0.47 -7.06
CA PHE A 77 -11.85 -0.85 -5.87
C PHE A 77 -13.35 -0.62 -6.09
N TYR A 78 -14.06 -1.68 -6.39
CA TYR A 78 -15.48 -1.60 -6.80
C TYR A 78 -16.40 -1.72 -5.59
N LEU A 79 -17.24 -0.71 -5.38
CA LEU A 79 -18.37 -0.79 -4.46
C LEU A 79 -19.51 -1.55 -5.13
N ALA A 80 -19.96 -2.61 -4.48
CA ALA A 80 -21.06 -3.42 -4.94
C ALA A 80 -21.66 -4.17 -3.76
N THR A 81 -22.99 -4.36 -3.78
CA THR A 81 -23.66 -5.26 -2.84
C THR A 81 -23.58 -6.69 -3.38
N HIS A 82 -23.19 -7.62 -2.52
CA HIS A 82 -23.17 -9.04 -2.84
C HIS A 82 -24.00 -9.81 -1.82
N ASN A 83 -24.84 -10.75 -2.31
CA ASN A 83 -25.63 -11.63 -1.45
C ASN A 83 -24.73 -12.62 -0.69
N ASP A 84 -23.69 -13.12 -1.36
CA ASP A 84 -22.66 -13.97 -0.75
C ASP A 84 -21.52 -13.09 -0.18
N PRO A 85 -21.28 -13.07 1.15
CA PRO A 85 -20.16 -12.33 1.75
C PRO A 85 -18.78 -12.78 1.24
N LEU A 86 -18.63 -14.05 0.86
CA LEU A 86 -17.36 -14.56 0.33
C LEU A 86 -17.07 -14.06 -1.08
N ALA A 87 -18.07 -13.50 -1.79
CA ALA A 87 -17.86 -12.91 -3.10
C ALA A 87 -16.86 -11.75 -3.06
N TYR A 88 -16.84 -10.96 -1.97
CA TYR A 88 -15.85 -9.90 -1.77
C TYR A 88 -14.42 -10.47 -1.72
N ILE A 89 -14.22 -11.57 -1.00
CA ILE A 89 -12.90 -12.23 -0.86
C ILE A 89 -12.46 -12.81 -2.20
N ARG A 90 -13.32 -13.53 -2.91
CA ARG A 90 -13.00 -14.09 -4.23
C ARG A 90 -12.60 -13.00 -5.23
N LYS A 91 -13.33 -11.88 -5.22
CA LYS A 91 -13.07 -10.75 -6.11
C LYS A 91 -11.77 -10.03 -5.75
N ALA A 92 -11.56 -9.71 -4.47
CA ALA A 92 -10.33 -9.07 -4.00
C ALA A 92 -9.10 -9.91 -4.37
N LYS A 93 -9.14 -11.21 -4.09
CA LYS A 93 -8.08 -12.15 -4.46
C LYS A 93 -7.80 -12.16 -5.96
N LYS A 94 -8.85 -12.28 -6.80
CA LYS A 94 -8.70 -12.31 -8.26
C LYS A 94 -8.02 -11.04 -8.78
N VAL A 95 -8.42 -9.87 -8.28
CA VAL A 95 -7.83 -8.60 -8.72
C VAL A 95 -6.40 -8.46 -8.21
N LEU A 96 -6.14 -8.80 -6.94
CA LEU A 96 -4.82 -8.67 -6.36
C LEU A 96 -3.82 -9.65 -6.98
N ASP A 97 -4.19 -10.91 -7.22
CA ASP A 97 -3.34 -11.90 -7.88
C ASP A 97 -3.01 -11.47 -9.32
N ARG A 98 -3.97 -10.86 -10.04
CA ARG A 98 -3.70 -10.28 -11.36
C ARG A 98 -2.71 -9.13 -11.28
N LYS A 99 -2.86 -8.24 -10.30
CA LYS A 99 -1.97 -7.07 -10.12
C LYS A 99 -0.57 -7.46 -9.63
N LYS A 100 -0.45 -8.49 -8.80
CA LYS A 100 0.84 -9.07 -8.41
C LYS A 100 1.60 -9.60 -9.63
N ARG A 101 0.89 -10.13 -10.63
CA ARG A 101 1.47 -10.63 -11.88
C ARG A 101 1.72 -9.55 -12.95
N SER A 102 1.16 -8.34 -12.82
CA SER A 102 1.14 -7.36 -13.92
C SER A 102 2.42 -6.54 -14.12
N LEU A 103 3.53 -6.88 -13.46
CA LEU A 103 4.80 -6.11 -13.44
C LEU A 103 4.66 -4.60 -13.13
N GLU A 104 3.46 -4.13 -12.79
CA GLU A 104 3.12 -2.72 -12.58
C GLU A 104 3.96 -2.09 -11.50
N MET A 105 4.25 -2.84 -10.43
CA MET A 105 5.15 -2.43 -9.37
C MET A 105 6.58 -2.19 -9.88
N VAL A 106 7.09 -3.02 -10.78
CA VAL A 106 8.44 -2.87 -11.34
C VAL A 106 8.49 -1.67 -12.27
N PHE A 107 7.49 -1.52 -13.15
CA PHE A 107 7.40 -0.39 -14.07
C PHE A 107 7.26 0.94 -13.34
N THR A 108 6.33 1.05 -12.39
CA THR A 108 6.11 2.29 -11.63
C THR A 108 7.37 2.71 -10.87
N TYR A 109 8.08 1.76 -10.24
CA TYR A 109 9.33 2.04 -9.55
C TYR A 109 10.44 2.52 -10.50
N LYS A 110 10.61 1.88 -11.65
CA LYS A 110 11.64 2.26 -12.63
C LYS A 110 11.35 3.60 -13.29
N ILE A 111 10.11 3.83 -13.72
CA ILE A 111 9.67 5.12 -14.27
C ILE A 111 9.87 6.22 -13.25
N PHE A 112 9.48 5.98 -11.99
CA PHE A 112 9.68 6.95 -10.91
C PHE A 112 11.17 7.29 -10.72
N GLN A 113 12.07 6.30 -10.72
CA GLN A 113 13.50 6.57 -10.63
C GLN A 113 14.07 7.36 -11.81
N ILE A 114 13.68 7.02 -13.04
CA ILE A 114 14.09 7.77 -14.23
C ILE A 114 13.59 9.21 -14.13
N PHE A 115 12.33 9.38 -13.74
CA PHE A 115 11.72 10.70 -13.61
C PHE A 115 12.43 11.55 -12.55
N MET A 116 12.74 10.97 -11.39
CA MET A 116 13.50 11.64 -10.34
C MET A 116 14.90 12.05 -10.79
N LYS A 117 15.57 11.22 -11.61
CA LYS A 117 16.90 11.54 -12.15
C LYS A 117 16.87 12.65 -13.20
N VAL A 118 15.86 12.65 -14.06
CA VAL A 118 15.74 13.62 -15.18
C VAL A 118 15.17 14.96 -14.73
N PHE A 119 14.10 14.95 -13.92
CA PHE A 119 13.35 16.15 -13.55
C PHE A 119 13.61 16.62 -12.11
N GLY A 120 14.39 15.86 -11.35
CA GLY A 120 14.74 16.19 -9.98
C GLY A 120 13.63 15.94 -8.96
N VAL A 121 13.97 16.19 -7.69
CA VAL A 121 13.13 15.85 -6.53
C VAL A 121 11.82 16.63 -6.48
N LYS A 122 11.83 17.91 -6.89
CA LYS A 122 10.63 18.77 -6.87
C LYS A 122 9.54 18.24 -7.79
N ALA A 123 9.90 17.81 -8.99
CA ALA A 123 8.95 17.25 -9.96
C ALA A 123 8.42 15.89 -9.49
N GLY A 124 9.27 15.03 -8.93
CA GLY A 124 8.82 13.77 -8.36
C GLY A 124 7.87 13.92 -7.17
N ALA A 125 8.10 14.90 -6.29
CA ALA A 125 7.17 15.24 -5.21
C ALA A 125 5.80 15.69 -5.75
N SER A 126 5.77 16.46 -6.84
CA SER A 126 4.54 16.86 -7.53
C SER A 126 3.78 15.66 -8.11
N ILE A 127 4.48 14.70 -8.74
CA ILE A 127 3.85 13.46 -9.22
C ILE A 127 3.24 12.66 -8.08
N PHE A 128 3.97 12.48 -6.98
CA PHE A 128 3.43 11.79 -5.82
C PHE A 128 2.18 12.47 -5.28
N ARG A 129 2.21 13.80 -5.17
CA ARG A 129 1.06 14.58 -4.76
C ARG A 129 -0.13 14.36 -5.70
N CYS A 130 0.08 14.39 -7.01
CA CYS A 130 -0.96 14.10 -8.01
C CYS A 130 -1.50 12.67 -7.91
N LEU A 131 -0.64 11.69 -7.64
CA LEU A 131 -1.05 10.29 -7.45
C LEU A 131 -1.96 10.16 -6.23
N PHE A 132 -1.55 10.69 -5.08
CA PHE A 132 -2.31 10.62 -3.84
C PHE A 132 -3.64 11.39 -3.93
N ALA A 133 -3.63 12.59 -4.53
CA ALA A 133 -4.84 13.38 -4.76
C ALA A 133 -5.88 12.68 -5.66
N ARG A 134 -5.44 11.74 -6.51
CA ARG A 134 -6.31 10.96 -7.41
C ARG A 134 -6.64 9.56 -6.89
N THR A 135 -6.27 9.24 -5.65
CA THR A 135 -6.56 7.97 -4.99
C THR A 135 -7.40 8.19 -3.74
N THR A 136 -8.45 7.39 -3.57
CA THR A 136 -9.39 7.53 -2.46
C THR A 136 -8.92 6.78 -1.21
N ILE A 137 -8.22 5.65 -1.40
CA ILE A 137 -7.83 4.74 -0.31
C ILE A 137 -6.40 4.29 -0.53
N ILE A 138 -5.60 4.28 0.53
CA ILE A 138 -4.25 3.69 0.51
C ILE A 138 -4.25 2.50 1.46
N PHE A 139 -3.84 1.33 0.96
CA PHE A 139 -3.62 0.16 1.80
C PHE A 139 -2.11 -0.04 1.98
N SER A 140 -1.64 0.09 3.21
CA SER A 140 -0.29 -0.28 3.59
C SER A 140 -0.37 -1.43 4.59
N ASN A 141 0.29 -2.54 4.29
CA ASN A 141 0.51 -3.60 5.25
C ASN A 141 1.94 -4.10 5.14
N MET A 142 2.64 -4.15 6.26
CA MET A 142 4.02 -4.59 6.38
C MET A 142 4.06 -5.66 7.46
N VAL A 143 4.83 -6.72 7.22
CA VAL A 143 5.16 -7.66 8.30
C VAL A 143 5.99 -6.88 9.32
N GLY A 144 5.57 -6.90 10.57
CA GLY A 144 6.30 -6.25 11.66
C GLY A 144 7.67 -6.88 11.90
N PRO A 145 8.49 -6.29 12.79
CA PRO A 145 9.76 -6.87 13.19
C PRO A 145 9.56 -8.31 13.69
N THR A 146 10.37 -9.25 13.19
CA THR A 146 10.33 -10.65 13.63
C THR A 146 11.10 -10.89 14.93
N LYS A 147 12.01 -9.98 15.28
CA LYS A 147 12.75 -9.95 16.54
C LYS A 147 12.12 -8.91 17.48
N GLN A 148 12.24 -9.14 18.79
CA GLN A 148 11.82 -8.18 19.80
C GLN A 148 12.63 -6.89 19.66
N VAL A 149 11.94 -5.76 19.59
CA VAL A 149 12.57 -4.44 19.51
C VAL A 149 12.63 -3.86 20.91
N GLU A 150 13.76 -3.27 21.26
CA GLU A 150 13.96 -2.55 22.51
C GLU A 150 14.17 -1.07 22.25
N LEU A 151 13.66 -0.24 23.15
CA LEU A 151 13.90 1.19 23.19
C LEU A 151 14.56 1.52 24.53
N CYS A 152 15.79 2.01 24.50
CA CYS A 152 16.57 2.33 25.71
C CYS A 152 16.63 1.16 26.72
N GLY A 153 16.84 -0.07 26.24
CA GLY A 153 16.90 -1.29 27.07
C GLY A 153 15.55 -1.80 27.57
N HIS A 154 14.44 -1.22 27.12
CA HIS A 154 13.09 -1.65 27.48
C HIS A 154 12.39 -2.28 26.28
N PRO A 155 11.78 -3.47 26.42
CA PRO A 155 11.08 -4.12 25.32
C PRO A 155 9.85 -3.32 24.88
N VAL A 156 9.76 -3.06 23.58
CA VAL A 156 8.63 -2.37 22.97
C VAL A 156 7.46 -3.35 22.80
N ALA A 157 6.33 -3.06 23.44
CA ALA A 157 5.14 -3.90 23.36
C ALA A 157 4.39 -3.75 22.02
N PHE A 158 4.36 -2.55 21.45
CA PHE A 158 3.62 -2.26 20.23
C PHE A 158 4.17 -1.04 19.49
N ILE A 159 4.07 -1.06 18.16
CA ILE A 159 4.45 0.05 17.27
C ILE A 159 3.25 0.38 16.38
N ALA A 160 2.68 1.58 16.53
CA ALA A 160 1.68 2.13 15.62
C ALA A 160 2.23 3.38 14.94
N PRO A 161 2.75 3.27 13.71
CA PRO A 161 3.12 4.44 12.95
C PRO A 161 1.87 5.19 12.49
N SER A 162 1.71 6.43 12.93
CA SER A 162 0.72 7.37 12.42
C SER A 162 1.37 8.31 11.39
N VAL A 163 0.77 8.43 10.21
CA VAL A 163 1.21 9.40 9.19
C VAL A 163 0.21 10.56 9.20
N TYR A 164 0.70 11.77 9.48
CA TYR A 164 -0.08 13.02 9.41
C TYR A 164 0.50 13.92 8.32
N GLY A 165 -0.36 14.67 7.62
CA GLY A 165 0.09 15.67 6.64
C GLY A 165 0.47 15.12 5.26
N ILE A 166 -0.36 14.24 4.66
CA ILE A 166 -0.33 14.15 3.17
C ILE A 166 -0.52 15.59 2.67
N PRO A 167 0.36 16.14 1.82
CA PRO A 167 0.29 17.56 1.48
C PRO A 167 -1.03 17.90 0.78
N GLU A 168 -2.00 18.44 1.53
CA GLU A 168 -3.20 19.03 0.99
C GLU A 168 -2.88 20.43 0.48
N VAL A 169 -3.54 20.83 -0.62
CA VAL A 169 -3.33 22.14 -1.23
C VAL A 169 -3.95 23.17 -0.31
N GLY A 170 -3.11 23.95 0.39
CA GLY A 170 -3.46 25.34 0.63
C GLY A 170 -3.58 25.98 -0.75
N ASN A 171 -4.78 26.40 -1.12
CA ASN A 171 -4.96 27.23 -2.31
C ASN A 171 -4.04 28.47 -2.18
N PRO A 172 -3.44 28.93 -3.29
CA PRO A 172 -2.85 30.27 -3.30
C PRO A 172 -3.87 31.34 -2.93
#